data_AF-A0A5C6AWB6-F1
#
_entry.id   AF-A0A5C6AWB6-F1
#
_cell.length_a   1.000
_cell.length_b   1.000
_cell.length_c   1.000
_cell.angle_alpha   90.00
_cell.angle_beta   90.00
_cell.angle_gamma   90.00
#
_symmetry.space_group_name_H-M   'P 1'
#
loop_
_entity.id
_entity.type
_entity.pdbx_description
1 polymer ?
#
loop_
_entity_poly.entity_id
_entity_poly.type
_entity_poly.pdbx_seq_one_letter_code
_entity_poly.pdbx_strand_id
1 'polypeptide(L)'
;MPLYLYECNSCSCFHEVLRKMDERDQAFFCEQCGATCERVMTCANLNSKTSECKASTQYRDGTSEIESQINNNTMTNGRVGISVSKGTKVSLSGNRFENIQIPIEFRDD
;
A
#
# COMPACT_ATOMS: atom_id res chain seq x y z
N MET A 1 -9.31 -20.88 -8.10
CA MET A 1 -9.88 -20.55 -6.79
C MET A 1 -9.49 -19.11 -6.47
N PRO A 2 -10.42 -18.26 -6.01
CA PRO A 2 -10.12 -16.87 -5.66
C PRO A 2 -9.16 -16.77 -4.46
N LEU A 3 -8.40 -15.68 -4.43
CA LEU A 3 -7.57 -15.29 -3.30
C LEU A 3 -8.38 -14.34 -2.40
N TYR A 4 -8.34 -14.56 -1.10
CA TYR A 4 -8.96 -13.69 -0.10
C TYR A 4 -7.92 -13.16 0.87
N LEU A 5 -8.10 -11.91 1.29
CA LEU A 5 -7.26 -11.26 2.29
C LEU A 5 -7.97 -11.29 3.64
N TYR A 6 -7.25 -11.68 4.69
CA TYR A 6 -7.73 -11.66 6.07
C TYR A 6 -6.78 -10.82 6.93
N GLU A 7 -7.33 -10.03 7.84
CA GLU A 7 -6.57 -9.22 8.78
C GLU A 7 -6.76 -9.78 10.20
N CYS A 8 -5.66 -9.94 10.93
CA CYS A 8 -5.72 -10.32 12.33
C CYS A 8 -5.86 -9.08 13.23
N ASN A 9 -6.91 -9.01 14.05
CA ASN A 9 -7.11 -7.90 14.98
C ASN A 9 -6.09 -7.85 16.13
N SER A 10 -5.37 -8.94 16.40
CA SER A 10 -4.40 -9.01 17.50
C SER A 10 -2.97 -8.65 17.09
N CYS A 11 -2.50 -9.14 15.94
CA CYS A 11 -1.14 -8.87 15.45
C CYS A 11 -1.08 -7.97 14.21
N SER A 12 -2.24 -7.51 13.70
CA SER A 12 -2.38 -6.66 12.52
C SER A 12 -1.66 -7.20 11.27
N CYS A 13 -1.47 -8.52 11.22
CA CYS A 13 -0.88 -9.18 10.07
C CYS A 13 -1.96 -9.54 9.05
N PHE A 14 -1.58 -9.44 7.78
CA PHE A 14 -2.41 -9.79 6.65
C PHE A 14 -2.06 -11.21 6.17
N HIS A 15 -3.10 -11.99 5.88
CA HIS A 15 -2.97 -13.34 5.36
C HIS A 15 -3.74 -13.46 4.05
N GLU A 16 -3.02 -13.87 3.00
CA GLU A 16 -3.57 -14.14 1.69
C GLU A 16 -3.84 -15.65 1.55
N VAL A 17 -5.10 -16.03 1.37
CA VAL A 17 -5.52 -17.44 1.38
C VAL A 17 -6.34 -17.74 0.13
N LEU A 18 -5.93 -18.77 -0.63
CA LEU A 18 -6.75 -19.33 -1.70
C LEU A 18 -7.84 -20.20 -1.08
N ARG A 19 -9.11 -19.81 -1.29
CA ARG A 19 -10.27 -20.60 -0.85
C ARG A 19 -11.32 -20.68 -1.94
N LYS A 20 -12.27 -21.60 -1.79
CA LYS A 20 -13.49 -21.58 -2.59
C LYS A 20 -14.42 -20.45 -2.13
N MET A 21 -15.39 -20.10 -2.98
CA MET A 21 -16.34 -19.03 -2.70
C MET A 21 -17.26 -19.31 -1.51
N ASP A 22 -17.59 -20.57 -1.24
CA ASP A 22 -18.39 -21.05 -0.11
C ASP A 22 -17.59 -21.07 1.22
N GLU A 23 -16.27 -21.20 1.13
CA GLU A 23 -15.35 -21.25 2.27
C GLU A 23 -14.83 -19.86 2.69
N ARG A 24 -15.20 -18.80 1.95
CA ARG A 24 -14.66 -17.44 2.14
C ARG A 24 -15.08 -16.80 3.46
N ASP A 25 -16.25 -17.14 3.99
CA ASP A 25 -16.80 -16.53 5.21
C ASP A 25 -16.55 -17.42 6.45
N GLN A 26 -15.82 -18.53 6.27
CA GLN A 26 -15.40 -19.39 7.38
C GLN A 26 -14.28 -18.73 8.18
N ALA A 27 -14.31 -18.92 9.51
CA ALA A 27 -13.30 -18.39 10.41
C ALA A 27 -11.88 -18.76 9.95
N PHE A 28 -11.01 -17.76 9.91
CA PHE A 28 -9.58 -17.92 9.66
C PHE A 28 -8.83 -17.59 10.93
N PHE A 29 -7.83 -18.39 11.29
CA PHE A 29 -7.00 -18.17 12.46
C PHE A 29 -5.61 -17.72 12.03
N CYS A 30 -5.07 -16.72 12.71
CA CYS A 30 -3.74 -16.22 12.45
C CYS A 30 -2.69 -17.27 12.79
N GLU A 31 -1.77 -17.53 11.85
CA GLU A 31 -0.66 -18.47 12.05
C GLU A 31 0.38 -17.97 13.07
N GLN A 32 0.40 -16.66 13.37
CA GLN A 32 1.38 -16.07 14.29
C GLN A 32 0.88 -15.99 15.73
N CYS A 33 -0.39 -15.67 15.95
CA CYS A 33 -0.93 -15.44 17.29
C CYS A 33 -2.13 -16.32 17.65
N GLY A 34 -2.67 -17.11 16.70
CA GLY A 34 -3.82 -17.98 16.90
C GLY A 34 -5.17 -17.25 17.04
N ALA A 35 -5.19 -15.91 17.02
CA ALA A 35 -6.42 -15.14 17.08
C ALA A 35 -7.24 -15.25 15.79
N THR A 36 -8.54 -15.00 15.89
CA THR A 36 -9.44 -14.98 14.74
C THR A 36 -9.16 -13.76 13.87
N CYS A 37 -9.11 -13.98 12.57
CA CYS A 37 -8.96 -12.95 11.55
C CYS A 37 -10.28 -12.70 10.85
N GLU A 38 -10.48 -11.46 10.44
CA GLU A 38 -11.65 -11.03 9.68
C GLU A 38 -11.30 -10.87 8.21
N ARG A 39 -12.26 -11.19 7.32
CA ARG A 39 -12.05 -11.07 5.88
C ARG A 39 -12.11 -9.60 5.47
N VAL A 40 -11.06 -9.14 4.81
CA VAL A 40 -10.99 -7.79 4.27
C VAL A 40 -11.84 -7.74 2.99
N MET A 41 -12.89 -6.92 3.02
CA MET A 41 -13.71 -6.63 1.84
C MET A 41 -13.08 -5.46 1.08
N THR A 42 -12.38 -5.75 -0.02
CA THR A 42 -11.90 -4.72 -0.94
C THR A 42 -13.08 -4.18 -1.76
N CYS A 43 -13.86 -3.29 -1.16
CA CYS A 43 -14.80 -2.46 -1.90
C CYS A 43 -13.99 -1.38 -2.61
N ALA A 44 -14.02 -1.33 -3.95
CA ALA A 44 -13.53 -0.17 -4.68
C ALA A 44 -14.41 1.03 -4.28
N ASN A 45 -13.93 1.87 -3.37
CA ASN A 45 -14.59 3.10 -2.97
C ASN A 45 -14.55 4.09 -4.14
N LEU A 46 -15.48 3.99 -5.08
CA LEU A 46 -15.82 5.09 -5.98
C LEU A 46 -16.59 6.11 -5.14
N ASN A 47 -15.93 7.20 -4.76
CA ASN A 47 -16.44 8.32 -3.95
C ASN A 47 -16.70 8.01 -2.46
N SER A 48 -15.81 8.50 -1.58
CA SER A 48 -16.13 9.55 -0.59
C SER A 48 -14.94 9.77 0.35
N LYS A 49 -14.67 11.04 0.62
CA LYS A 49 -13.65 11.54 1.53
C LYS A 49 -13.93 11.04 2.95
N THR A 50 -13.13 10.10 3.46
CA THR A 50 -12.65 9.97 4.86
C THR A 50 -12.00 8.61 5.08
N SER A 51 -11.04 8.57 6.01
CA SER A 51 -10.39 7.39 6.62
C SER A 51 -9.47 6.54 5.72
N GLU A 52 -8.20 6.96 5.71
CA GLU A 52 -6.97 6.16 5.77
C GLU A 52 -7.09 4.65 5.48
N CYS A 53 -7.06 4.28 4.20
CA CYS A 53 -6.62 2.95 3.78
C CYS A 53 -5.09 2.92 3.81
N LYS A 54 -4.51 2.11 4.72
CA LYS A 54 -3.08 1.81 4.68
C LYS A 54 -2.79 0.84 3.52
N ALA A 55 -2.05 1.37 2.55
CA ALA A 55 -1.23 0.70 1.55
C ALA A 55 -1.84 -0.53 0.85
N SER A 56 -2.60 -0.28 -0.23
CA SER A 56 -2.71 -1.22 -1.33
C SER A 56 -1.57 -0.96 -2.31
N THR A 57 -0.68 -1.94 -2.50
CA THR A 57 0.25 -1.97 -3.63
C THR A 57 -0.57 -1.94 -4.91
N GLN A 58 -0.67 -0.78 -5.56
CA GLN A 58 -1.35 -0.63 -6.83
C GLN A 58 -0.47 -1.20 -7.94
N TYR A 59 -0.82 -2.39 -8.46
CA TYR A 59 -0.37 -2.80 -9.78
C TYR A 59 -1.10 -1.93 -10.81
N ARG A 60 -0.47 -0.83 -11.23
CA ARG A 60 -0.89 -0.05 -12.40
C ARG A 60 -0.25 -0.66 -13.63
N ASP A 61 -0.97 -1.56 -14.28
CA ASP A 61 -0.71 -1.87 -15.68
C ASP A 61 -1.40 -0.80 -16.53
N GLY A 62 -0.62 0.01 -17.23
CA GLY A 62 -1.14 1.14 -17.99
C GLY A 62 -0.08 2.18 -18.28
N THR A 63 0.58 2.01 -19.42
CA THR A 63 1.34 3.04 -20.15
C THR A 63 0.54 4.34 -20.21
N SER A 64 0.80 5.21 -19.25
CA SER A 64 0.36 6.59 -19.19
C SER A 64 1.54 7.33 -18.63
N GLU A 65 1.97 8.40 -19.28
CA GLU A 65 3.10 9.21 -18.82
C GLU A 65 2.82 9.66 -17.38
N ILE A 66 3.47 9.02 -16.41
CA ILE A 66 3.21 9.25 -14.99
C ILE A 66 3.91 10.55 -14.62
N GLU A 67 3.21 11.68 -14.75
CA GLU A 67 3.64 12.93 -14.15
C GLU A 67 3.28 12.92 -12.66
N SER A 68 4.29 12.91 -11.79
CA SER A 68 4.10 12.97 -10.33
C SER A 68 4.42 14.36 -9.81
N GLN A 69 3.42 15.04 -9.23
CA GLN A 69 3.59 16.34 -8.56
C GLN A 69 3.60 16.13 -7.04
N ILE A 70 4.69 16.47 -6.38
CA ILE A 70 4.82 16.35 -4.91
C ILE A 70 5.14 17.73 -4.35
N ASN A 71 4.22 18.29 -3.56
CA ASN A 71 4.31 19.66 -3.07
C ASN A 71 4.11 19.76 -1.56
N ASN A 72 4.85 20.68 -0.91
CA ASN A 72 4.70 21.07 0.50
C ASN A 72 4.87 19.94 1.54
N ASN A 73 5.64 18.90 1.22
CA ASN A 73 5.85 17.79 2.14
C ASN A 73 7.15 17.93 2.93
N THR A 74 7.09 17.67 4.23
CA THR A 74 8.28 17.50 5.08
C THR A 74 8.49 16.02 5.33
N MET A 75 9.61 15.47 4.87
CA MET A 75 9.99 14.08 5.08
C MET A 75 11.12 14.04 6.11
N THR A 76 11.01 13.21 7.14
CA THR A 76 12.03 13.11 8.19
C THR A 76 12.46 11.68 8.47
N ASN A 77 13.73 11.49 8.81
CA ASN A 77 14.30 10.23 9.35
C ASN A 77 14.10 8.98 8.47
N GLY A 78 14.32 9.10 7.15
CA GLY A 78 14.25 8.00 6.19
C GLY A 78 15.58 7.73 5.48
N ARG A 79 15.88 6.47 5.10
CA ARG A 79 17.04 6.18 4.23
C ARG A 79 16.85 6.80 2.84
N VAL A 80 15.64 6.68 2.31
CA VAL A 80 15.21 7.26 1.03
C VAL A 80 13.97 8.10 1.28
N GLY A 81 13.89 9.30 0.70
CA GLY A 81 12.72 10.16 0.73
C GLY A 81 11.67 9.68 -0.26
N ILE A 82 11.89 9.95 -1.55
CA ILE A 82 10.97 9.62 -2.64
C ILE A 82 11.60 8.49 -3.46
N SER A 83 10.84 7.46 -3.81
CA SER A 83 11.29 6.40 -4.72
C SER A 83 10.37 6.37 -5.94
N VAL A 84 10.94 6.50 -7.14
CA VAL A 84 10.21 6.62 -8.41
C VAL A 84 10.81 5.71 -9.47
N SER A 85 9.99 5.21 -10.40
CA SER A 85 10.51 4.44 -11.53
C SER A 85 11.24 5.34 -12.53
N LYS A 86 12.28 4.80 -13.16
CA LYS A 86 13.09 5.52 -14.15
C LYS A 86 12.23 5.93 -15.35
N GLY A 87 12.39 7.17 -15.79
CA GLY A 87 11.55 7.78 -16.84
C GLY A 87 10.33 8.54 -16.32
N THR A 88 10.03 8.47 -15.02
CA THR A 88 8.98 9.28 -14.40
C THR A 88 9.40 10.74 -14.31
N LYS A 89 8.55 11.64 -14.82
CA LYS A 89 8.75 13.09 -14.68
C LYS A 89 8.20 13.55 -13.34
N VAL A 90 9.09 14.03 -12.48
CA VAL A 90 8.76 14.49 -11.12
C VAL A 90 8.85 16.01 -11.05
N SER A 91 7.79 16.67 -10.59
CA SER A 91 7.80 18.10 -10.25
C SER A 91 7.73 18.25 -8.73
N LEU A 92 8.72 18.93 -8.15
CA LEU A 92 8.85 19.15 -6.71
C LEU A 92 8.79 20.64 -6.39
N SER A 93 7.90 21.05 -5.50
CA SER A 93 7.91 22.41 -4.96
C SER A 93 7.63 22.44 -3.46
N GLY A 94 8.37 23.29 -2.72
CA GLY A 94 8.14 23.49 -1.28
C GLY A 94 8.40 22.27 -0.38
N ASN A 95 9.18 21.28 -0.84
CA ASN A 95 9.47 20.09 -0.04
C ASN A 95 10.70 20.30 0.86
N ARG A 96 10.67 19.70 2.06
CA ARG A 96 11.73 19.75 3.05
C ARG A 96 12.14 18.33 3.45
N PHE A 97 13.42 18.01 3.35
CA PHE A 97 13.96 16.71 3.74
C PHE A 97 14.87 16.91 4.96
N GLU A 98 14.55 16.26 6.08
CA GLU A 98 15.37 16.33 7.30
C GLU A 98 15.87 14.94 7.67
N ASN A 99 17.16 14.77 7.91
CA ASN A 99 17.76 13.46 8.22
C ASN A 99 17.43 12.37 7.19
N ILE A 100 17.46 12.71 5.89
CA ILE A 100 17.28 11.76 4.79
C ILE A 100 18.58 11.58 4.03
N GLN A 101 19.00 10.33 3.81
CA GLN A 101 20.25 10.04 3.10
C GLN A 101 20.10 10.24 1.59
N ILE A 102 19.00 9.77 1.00
CA ILE A 102 18.73 9.85 -0.44
C ILE A 102 17.36 10.52 -0.64
N PRO A 103 17.29 11.81 -0.99
CA PRO A 103 16.01 12.50 -1.13
C PRO A 103 15.10 11.93 -2.21
N ILE A 104 15.68 11.49 -3.33
CA ILE A 104 14.98 10.86 -4.45
C ILE A 104 15.82 9.68 -4.96
N GLU A 105 15.23 8.50 -5.03
CA GLU A 105 15.78 7.28 -5.61
C GLU A 105 15.01 6.94 -6.89
N PHE A 106 15.72 6.65 -7.98
CA PHE A 106 15.12 6.15 -9.22
C PHE A 106 15.36 4.64 -9.32
N ARG A 107 14.30 3.85 -9.48
CA ARG A 107 14.37 2.39 -9.63
C ARG A 107 14.26 1.98 -11.09
N ASP A 108 15.10 1.03 -11.48
CA ASP A 108 15.04 0.30 -12.75
C ASP A 108 14.08 -0.90 -12.55
N ASP A 109 12.77 -0.66 -12.58
CA ASP A 109 11.75 -1.73 -12.59
C ASP A 109 11.53 -2.29 -14.00
#